data_AF-A0A2N2W417-F1
#
_entry.id   AF-A0A2N2W417-F1
#
_cell.length_a   1.000
_cell.length_b   1.000
_cell.length_c   1.000
_cell.angle_alpha   90.00
_cell.angle_beta   90.00
_cell.angle_gamma   90.00
#
_symmetry.space_group_name_H-M   'P 1'
#
loop_
_entity.id
_entity.type
_entity.pdbx_description
1 polymer ?
#
loop_
_entity_poly.entity_id
_entity_poly.type
_entity_poly.pdbx_seq_one_letter_code
_entity_poly.pdbx_strand_id
1 'polypeptide(L)'
;MKKHLLSLLLLVLISLTGCEKETTLMNSLKGEWYRGDSYFKFTALKDFTYIDLHSTPWSGTVVINGLTLINCDNRYSSYPTRRFSLNREIGFEAKWLYYKNKSYEINFPLGQIDNGEFKCDISIVHEGIPVNITVDLVASKIELKRGETFKLKDYRYSGDYLWIYILNFDSPKKISGDALLGDMANKLDGIWSINSGRMSLKYNMELSDDFIMREFNYIIDKKELLLFNPIAYSKYHIYGSIPEENITGLYYYNTFCRDLRVGN
;
A
#
# COMPACT_ATOMS: atom_id res chain seq x y z
N MET A 1 12.55 47.72 -35.20
CA MET A 1 11.33 47.67 -34.37
C MET A 1 10.44 46.42 -34.54
N LYS A 2 10.45 45.68 -35.67
CA LYS A 2 9.55 44.52 -35.86
C LYS A 2 9.92 43.22 -35.11
N LYS A 3 11.19 42.97 -34.79
CA LYS A 3 11.63 41.73 -34.12
C LYS A 3 11.18 41.64 -32.65
N HIS A 4 11.23 42.75 -31.91
CA HIS A 4 10.78 42.78 -30.51
C HIS A 4 9.26 42.57 -30.38
N LEU A 5 8.46 43.05 -31.33
CA LEU A 5 7.01 42.81 -31.34
C LEU A 5 6.69 41.32 -31.54
N LEU A 6 7.42 40.63 -32.41
CA LEU A 6 7.23 39.20 -32.68
C LEU A 6 7.63 38.33 -31.48
N SER A 7 8.74 38.66 -30.81
CA SER A 7 9.17 37.98 -29.59
C SER A 7 8.22 38.21 -28.41
N LEU A 8 7.67 39.42 -28.28
CA LEU A 8 6.65 39.75 -27.28
C LEU A 8 5.33 39.01 -27.57
N LEU A 9 4.91 38.95 -28.84
CA LEU A 9 3.72 38.20 -29.26
C LEU A 9 3.87 36.69 -28.99
N LEU A 10 5.05 36.12 -29.26
CA LEU A 10 5.32 34.70 -28.99
C LEU A 10 5.29 34.40 -27.49
N LEU A 11 5.89 35.25 -26.65
CA LEU A 11 5.85 35.09 -25.19
C LEU A 11 4.41 35.18 -24.65
N VAL A 12 3.61 36.11 -25.20
CA VAL A 12 2.20 36.28 -24.82
C VAL A 12 1.36 35.09 -25.27
N LEU A 13 1.59 34.53 -26.47
CA LEU A 13 0.89 33.34 -26.94
C LEU A 13 1.26 32.07 -26.14
N ILE A 14 2.52 31.93 -25.75
CA ILE A 14 2.99 30.81 -24.90
C ILE A 14 2.43 30.93 -23.47
N SER A 15 2.33 32.14 -22.93
CA SER A 15 1.74 32.35 -21.60
C SER A 15 0.21 32.18 -21.59
N LEU A 16 -0.48 32.58 -22.65
CA LEU A 16 -1.93 32.39 -22.81
C LEU A 16 -2.30 30.90 -22.96
N THR A 17 -1.57 30.16 -23.79
CA THR A 17 -1.81 28.71 -23.98
C THR A 17 -1.46 27.89 -22.73
N GLY A 18 -0.45 28.31 -21.96
CA GLY A 18 -0.17 27.73 -20.64
C GLY A 18 -1.31 27.97 -19.64
N CYS A 19 -1.83 29.20 -19.56
CA CYS A 19 -2.89 29.58 -18.63
C CYS A 19 -4.23 28.88 -18.93
N GLU A 20 -4.61 28.74 -20.21
CA GLU A 20 -5.82 28.00 -20.62
C GLU A 20 -5.71 26.49 -20.31
N LYS A 21 -4.53 25.91 -20.51
CA LYS A 21 -4.26 24.50 -20.18
C LYS A 21 -4.31 24.24 -18.67
N GLU A 22 -3.73 25.14 -17.87
CA GLU A 22 -3.80 25.09 -16.40
C GLU A 22 -5.24 25.25 -15.89
N THR A 23 -6.02 26.15 -16.48
CA THR A 23 -7.42 26.40 -16.11
C THR A 23 -8.31 25.20 -16.45
N THR A 24 -8.10 24.59 -17.62
CA THR A 24 -8.86 23.41 -18.06
C THR A 24 -8.53 22.18 -17.21
N LEU A 25 -7.26 21.99 -16.89
CA LEU A 25 -6.82 20.94 -15.96
C LEU A 25 -7.41 21.16 -14.56
N MET A 26 -7.43 22.40 -14.07
CA MET A 26 -8.02 22.72 -12.77
C MET A 26 -9.52 22.43 -12.71
N ASN A 27 -10.26 22.76 -13.76
CA ASN A 27 -11.67 22.41 -13.83
C ASN A 27 -11.90 20.90 -13.78
N SER A 28 -10.97 20.10 -14.34
CA SER A 28 -11.03 18.64 -14.28
C SER A 28 -10.59 18.05 -12.94
N LEU A 29 -9.88 18.82 -12.11
CA LEU A 29 -9.31 18.39 -10.82
C LEU A 29 -10.06 18.90 -9.60
N LYS A 30 -10.91 19.91 -9.76
CA LYS A 30 -11.76 20.46 -8.70
C LYS A 30 -12.65 19.40 -8.04
N GLY A 31 -12.72 19.44 -6.71
CA GLY A 31 -13.50 18.50 -5.89
C GLY A 31 -12.62 17.59 -5.05
N GLU A 32 -13.27 16.73 -4.28
CA GLU A 32 -12.60 15.83 -3.34
C GLU A 32 -12.17 14.53 -4.03
N TRP A 33 -10.94 14.14 -3.74
CA TRP A 33 -10.33 12.90 -4.18
C TRP A 33 -10.06 12.02 -2.97
N TYR A 34 -10.71 10.87 -2.93
CA TYR A 34 -10.63 9.93 -1.83
C TYR A 34 -9.59 8.87 -2.14
N ARG A 35 -8.81 8.49 -1.13
CA ARG A 35 -7.87 7.38 -1.24
C ARG A 35 -8.58 6.10 -1.69
N GLY A 36 -8.09 5.51 -2.76
CA GLY A 36 -8.46 4.19 -3.24
C GLY A 36 -7.51 3.12 -2.70
N ASP A 37 -6.87 2.40 -3.60
CA ASP A 37 -5.86 1.38 -3.32
C ASP A 37 -4.44 1.94 -3.15
N SER A 38 -3.57 1.15 -2.53
CA SER A 38 -2.11 1.32 -2.53
C SER A 38 -1.42 0.02 -2.94
N TYR A 39 -0.37 0.11 -3.74
CA TYR A 39 0.31 -1.07 -4.28
C TYR A 39 1.76 -0.77 -4.68
N PHE A 40 2.56 -1.83 -4.70
CA PHE A 40 3.87 -1.82 -5.33
C PHE A 40 3.76 -2.30 -6.77
N LYS A 41 4.58 -1.74 -7.65
CA LYS A 41 4.66 -2.13 -9.04
C LYS A 41 6.11 -2.31 -9.44
N PHE A 42 6.40 -3.38 -10.16
CA PHE A 42 7.72 -3.69 -10.68
C PHE A 42 7.63 -4.46 -11.99
N THR A 43 8.74 -4.56 -12.71
CA THR A 43 8.86 -5.32 -13.95
C THR A 43 9.84 -6.48 -13.77
N ALA A 44 9.47 -7.67 -14.23
CA ALA A 44 10.34 -8.84 -14.21
C ALA A 44 11.46 -8.73 -15.26
N LEU A 45 12.71 -8.94 -14.85
CA LEU A 45 13.88 -8.91 -15.73
C LEU A 45 14.12 -10.24 -16.47
N LYS A 46 13.61 -11.34 -15.91
CA LYS A 46 13.66 -12.70 -16.44
C LYS A 46 12.44 -13.48 -15.95
N ASP A 47 12.26 -14.70 -16.44
CA ASP A 47 11.26 -15.61 -15.89
C ASP A 47 11.69 -16.05 -14.48
N PHE A 48 10.78 -15.97 -13.51
CA PHE A 48 11.01 -16.49 -12.17
C PHE A 48 9.70 -16.82 -11.45
N THR A 49 9.82 -17.57 -10.37
CA THR A 49 8.74 -17.82 -9.42
C THR A 49 9.17 -17.31 -8.06
N TYR A 50 8.26 -16.68 -7.33
CA TYR A 50 8.49 -16.29 -5.94
C TYR A 50 7.36 -16.74 -5.03
N ILE A 51 7.64 -16.77 -3.73
CA ILE A 51 6.68 -17.12 -2.68
C ILE A 51 5.92 -15.86 -2.28
N ASP A 52 4.61 -15.88 -2.47
CA ASP A 52 3.75 -14.79 -2.04
C ASP A 52 3.25 -15.03 -0.63
N LEU A 53 3.97 -14.44 0.33
CA LEU A 53 3.62 -14.48 1.74
C LEU A 53 2.37 -13.63 2.06
N HIS A 54 1.94 -12.77 1.15
CA HIS A 54 0.94 -11.73 1.37
C HIS A 54 -0.39 -11.98 0.69
N SER A 55 -0.40 -12.76 -0.39
CA SER A 55 -1.63 -13.31 -0.94
C SER A 55 -2.29 -14.19 0.11
N THR A 56 -3.55 -13.87 0.39
CA THR A 56 -4.35 -14.58 1.38
C THR A 56 -5.62 -15.11 0.73
N PRO A 57 -6.16 -16.25 1.22
CA PRO A 57 -5.62 -17.08 2.31
C PRO A 57 -4.52 -18.05 1.84
N TRP A 58 -3.61 -18.43 2.75
CA TRP A 58 -2.70 -19.59 2.53
C TRP A 58 -3.52 -20.89 2.49
N SER A 59 -3.06 -21.85 1.69
CA SER A 59 -3.76 -23.13 1.47
C SER A 59 -3.27 -24.22 2.41
N GLY A 60 -4.13 -25.19 2.75
CA GLY A 60 -3.77 -26.33 3.60
C GLY A 60 -4.82 -26.59 4.68
N THR A 61 -4.40 -27.22 5.78
CA THR A 61 -5.29 -27.68 6.85
C THR A 61 -4.86 -27.20 8.23
N VAL A 62 -5.85 -26.90 9.06
CA VAL A 62 -5.68 -26.72 10.49
C VAL A 62 -6.58 -27.73 11.18
N VAL A 63 -6.04 -28.49 12.13
CA VAL A 63 -6.75 -29.52 12.88
C VAL A 63 -6.67 -29.21 14.36
N ILE A 64 -7.81 -29.25 15.05
CA ILE A 64 -7.90 -29.07 16.50
C ILE A 64 -8.51 -30.33 17.10
N ASN A 65 -7.79 -31.00 17.99
CA ASN A 65 -8.22 -32.25 18.63
C ASN A 65 -8.72 -33.30 17.62
N GLY A 66 -8.05 -33.41 16.47
CA GLY A 66 -8.38 -34.35 15.40
C GLY A 66 -9.48 -33.88 14.43
N LEU A 67 -10.08 -32.72 14.66
CA LEU A 67 -11.13 -32.18 13.78
C LEU A 67 -10.58 -31.04 12.91
N THR A 68 -10.81 -31.10 11.60
CA THR A 68 -10.44 -30.02 10.68
C THR A 68 -11.25 -28.77 11.01
N LEU A 69 -10.56 -27.64 11.15
CA LEU A 69 -11.16 -26.35 11.41
C LEU A 69 -11.81 -25.79 10.13
N ILE A 70 -13.13 -25.80 10.10
CA ILE A 70 -13.96 -25.16 9.08
C ILE A 70 -14.10 -23.66 9.44
N ASN A 71 -13.93 -22.74 8.50
CA ASN A 71 -13.81 -21.26 8.68
C ASN A 71 -12.40 -20.74 9.02
N CYS A 72 -11.38 -21.30 8.37
CA CYS A 72 -10.04 -20.70 8.37
C CYS A 72 -9.92 -19.59 7.31
N ASP A 73 -9.47 -18.42 7.73
CA ASP A 73 -9.01 -17.31 6.90
C ASP A 73 -7.52 -17.14 7.17
N ASN A 74 -6.71 -18.04 6.59
CA ASN A 74 -5.28 -18.21 6.84
C ASN A 74 -4.48 -17.00 6.34
N ARG A 75 -4.41 -15.95 7.16
CA ARG A 75 -3.77 -14.69 6.79
C ARG A 75 -2.44 -14.52 7.51
N TYR A 76 -1.37 -14.44 6.72
CA TYR A 76 -0.09 -14.02 7.23
C TYR A 76 0.14 -12.53 6.99
N SER A 77 0.82 -11.89 7.93
CA SER A 77 1.39 -10.58 7.72
C SER A 77 2.79 -10.51 8.26
N SER A 78 3.76 -10.39 7.36
CA SER A 78 5.19 -10.32 7.68
C SER A 78 5.62 -9.01 8.34
N TYR A 79 4.82 -7.94 8.24
CA TYR A 79 5.17 -6.61 8.78
C TYR A 79 3.94 -5.84 9.32
N PRO A 80 4.10 -5.07 10.43
CA PRO A 80 5.24 -5.06 11.34
C PRO A 80 5.23 -6.20 12.37
N THR A 81 4.10 -6.90 12.53
CA THR A 81 3.86 -7.78 13.68
C THR A 81 4.21 -9.26 13.46
N ARG A 82 4.52 -9.70 12.23
CA ARG A 82 4.74 -11.13 11.90
C ARG A 82 3.63 -12.02 12.47
N ARG A 83 2.40 -11.67 12.14
CA ARG A 83 1.19 -12.29 12.69
C ARG A 83 0.54 -13.22 11.67
N PHE A 84 0.18 -14.42 12.12
CA PHE A 84 -0.62 -15.36 11.35
C PHE A 84 -2.00 -15.49 12.01
N SER A 85 -3.06 -15.05 11.35
CA SER A 85 -4.42 -15.21 11.84
C SER A 85 -5.08 -16.39 11.13
N LEU A 86 -5.71 -17.30 11.87
CA LEU A 86 -6.52 -18.37 11.30
C LEU A 86 -8.00 -18.02 11.33
N ASN A 87 -8.47 -17.41 12.42
CA ASN A 87 -9.79 -16.81 12.54
C ASN A 87 -9.80 -15.79 13.69
N ARG A 88 -10.98 -15.37 14.17
CA ARG A 88 -11.10 -14.39 15.27
C ARG A 88 -10.60 -14.91 16.62
N GLU A 89 -10.62 -16.22 16.84
CA GLU A 89 -10.27 -16.85 18.11
C GLU A 89 -8.86 -17.41 18.13
N ILE A 90 -8.26 -17.62 16.95
CA ILE A 90 -6.99 -18.34 16.80
C ILE A 90 -6.03 -17.52 15.93
N GLY A 91 -4.88 -17.22 16.49
CA GLY A 91 -3.79 -16.56 15.77
C GLY A 91 -2.44 -16.77 16.44
N PHE A 92 -1.40 -16.40 15.72
CA PHE A 92 -0.01 -16.58 16.12
C PHE A 92 0.74 -15.28 15.93
N GLU A 93 1.57 -14.91 16.89
CA GLU A 93 2.40 -13.70 16.80
C GLU A 93 3.70 -13.91 17.57
N ALA A 94 4.83 -13.75 16.88
CA ALA A 94 6.16 -13.96 17.45
C ALA A 94 6.30 -15.32 18.17
N LYS A 95 6.17 -15.39 19.50
CA LYS A 95 6.27 -16.62 20.30
C LYS A 95 4.95 -17.01 20.97
N TRP A 96 3.83 -16.42 20.54
CA TRP A 96 2.53 -16.55 21.17
C TRP A 96 1.51 -17.20 20.24
N LEU A 97 0.77 -18.17 20.77
CA LEU A 97 -0.52 -18.62 20.26
C LEU A 97 -1.61 -17.87 21.04
N TYR A 98 -2.49 -17.19 20.33
CA TYR A 98 -3.77 -16.72 20.86
C TYR A 98 -4.83 -17.76 20.57
N TYR A 99 -5.50 -18.24 21.61
CA TYR A 99 -6.58 -19.21 21.52
C TYR A 99 -7.71 -18.81 22.46
N LYS A 100 -8.90 -18.51 21.91
CA LYS A 100 -10.11 -18.12 22.65
C LYS A 100 -9.82 -17.05 23.73
N ASN A 101 -9.20 -15.95 23.32
CA ASN A 101 -8.84 -14.80 24.16
C ASN A 101 -7.77 -15.05 25.24
N LYS A 102 -7.07 -16.20 25.23
CA LYS A 102 -5.90 -16.47 26.07
C LYS A 102 -4.65 -16.61 25.22
N SER A 103 -3.49 -16.24 25.77
CA SER A 103 -2.18 -16.40 25.11
C SER A 103 -1.37 -17.53 25.73
N TYR A 104 -0.66 -18.25 24.87
CA TYR A 104 0.19 -19.39 25.22
C TYR A 104 1.54 -19.22 24.57
N GLU A 105 2.62 -19.39 25.32
CA GLU A 105 3.97 -19.37 24.75
C GLU A 105 4.20 -20.65 23.95
N ILE A 106 4.69 -20.51 22.72
CA ILE A 106 4.94 -21.60 21.78
C ILE A 106 6.27 -21.40 21.08
N ASN A 107 6.84 -22.49 20.55
CA ASN A 107 7.93 -22.39 19.61
C ASN A 107 7.38 -22.14 18.19
N PHE A 108 7.30 -20.87 17.81
CA PHE A 108 6.76 -20.48 16.51
C PHE A 108 7.80 -20.68 15.39
N PRO A 109 7.48 -21.40 14.31
CA PRO A 109 8.46 -21.77 13.28
C PRO A 109 8.72 -20.63 12.27
N LEU A 110 9.23 -19.48 12.74
CA LEU A 110 9.46 -18.28 11.92
C LEU A 110 10.24 -18.57 10.63
N GLY A 111 11.29 -19.39 10.72
CA GLY A 111 12.10 -19.73 9.54
C GLY A 111 11.35 -20.54 8.48
N GLN A 112 10.33 -21.33 8.85
CA GLN A 112 9.49 -22.01 7.85
C GLN A 112 8.56 -21.02 7.17
N ILE A 113 8.01 -20.08 7.94
CA ILE A 113 7.06 -19.09 7.43
C ILE A 113 7.72 -18.18 6.41
N ASP A 114 8.96 -17.75 6.65
CA ASP A 114 9.75 -16.97 5.69
C ASP A 114 9.98 -17.74 4.37
N ASN A 115 9.89 -19.08 4.40
CA ASN A 115 9.97 -19.97 3.24
C ASN A 115 8.59 -20.42 2.70
N GLY A 116 7.51 -19.77 3.13
CA GLY A 116 6.15 -20.06 2.64
C GLY A 116 5.52 -21.32 3.21
N GLU A 117 6.03 -21.86 4.32
CA GLU A 117 5.46 -23.02 5.00
C GLU A 117 5.12 -22.68 6.45
N PHE A 118 3.96 -23.11 6.91
CA PHE A 118 3.63 -23.06 8.32
C PHE A 118 3.18 -24.44 8.78
N LYS A 119 4.14 -25.21 9.31
CA LYS A 119 3.92 -26.56 9.83
C LYS A 119 4.28 -26.63 11.30
N CYS A 120 3.32 -26.92 12.15
CA CYS A 120 3.57 -27.12 13.57
C CYS A 120 2.51 -27.98 14.25
N ASP A 121 2.93 -28.64 15.33
CA ASP A 121 2.07 -29.30 16.29
C ASP A 121 2.22 -28.59 17.64
N ILE A 122 1.10 -28.20 18.24
CA ILE A 122 1.05 -27.44 19.48
C ILE A 122 0.10 -28.13 20.44
N SER A 123 0.55 -28.36 21.66
CA SER A 123 -0.26 -28.86 22.76
C SER A 123 -0.31 -27.82 23.88
N ILE A 124 -1.52 -27.39 24.24
CA ILE A 124 -1.77 -26.46 25.34
C ILE A 124 -2.84 -27.02 26.28
N VAL A 125 -2.97 -26.42 27.47
CA VAL A 125 -4.10 -26.65 28.38
C VAL A 125 -4.92 -25.37 28.45
N HIS A 126 -6.17 -25.41 27.96
CA HIS A 126 -7.10 -24.30 28.00
C HIS A 126 -8.22 -24.62 28.98
N GLU A 127 -8.31 -23.87 30.07
CA GLU A 127 -9.37 -24.04 31.08
C GLU A 127 -9.42 -25.46 31.68
N GLY A 128 -8.23 -26.05 31.88
CA GLY A 128 -8.08 -27.42 32.37
C GLY A 128 -8.28 -28.51 31.30
N ILE A 129 -8.61 -28.14 30.06
CA ILE A 129 -8.84 -29.08 28.96
C ILE A 129 -7.63 -29.09 28.01
N PRO A 130 -7.06 -30.27 27.69
CA PRO A 130 -6.02 -30.39 26.67
C PRO A 130 -6.54 -29.98 25.28
N VAL A 131 -5.75 -29.17 24.57
CA VAL A 131 -6.00 -28.77 23.19
C VAL A 131 -4.75 -29.04 22.37
N ASN A 132 -4.90 -29.84 21.32
CA ASN A 132 -3.87 -30.12 20.34
C ASN A 132 -4.24 -29.43 19.02
N ILE A 133 -3.33 -28.61 18.50
CA ILE A 133 -3.49 -27.88 17.25
C ILE A 133 -2.38 -28.31 16.31
N THR A 134 -2.76 -28.86 15.15
CA THR A 134 -1.86 -29.16 14.05
C THR A 134 -2.12 -28.18 12.92
N VAL A 135 -1.08 -27.53 12.43
CA VAL A 135 -1.13 -26.61 11.30
C VAL A 135 -0.26 -27.17 10.19
N ASP A 136 -0.79 -27.24 8.98
CA ASP A 136 -0.05 -27.51 7.75
C ASP A 136 -0.58 -26.59 6.66
N LEU A 137 0.07 -25.43 6.51
CA LEU A 137 -0.30 -24.39 5.56
C LEU A 137 0.88 -24.05 4.65
N VAL A 138 0.58 -23.73 3.40
CA VAL A 138 1.55 -23.30 2.39
C VAL A 138 1.08 -22.02 1.70
N ALA A 139 2.03 -21.11 1.52
CA ALA A 139 1.86 -19.88 0.77
C ALA A 139 1.74 -20.16 -0.73
N SER A 140 1.02 -19.29 -1.43
CA SER A 140 0.93 -19.35 -2.88
C SER A 140 2.28 -19.00 -3.53
N LYS A 141 2.48 -19.51 -4.75
CA LYS A 141 3.62 -19.13 -5.60
C LYS A 141 3.11 -18.35 -6.78
N ILE A 142 3.81 -17.28 -7.14
CA ILE A 142 3.51 -16.46 -8.31
C ILE A 142 4.63 -16.63 -9.31
N GLU A 143 4.26 -17.03 -10.52
CA GLU A 143 5.15 -17.09 -11.67
C GLU A 143 5.02 -15.80 -12.47
N LEU A 144 6.16 -15.19 -12.80
CA LEU A 144 6.24 -13.99 -13.63
C LEU A 144 7.11 -14.25 -14.84
N LYS A 145 6.66 -13.78 -16.00
CA LYS A 145 7.43 -13.85 -17.24
C LYS A 145 8.29 -12.62 -17.43
N ARG A 146 9.42 -12.78 -18.13
CA ARG A 146 10.30 -11.66 -18.51
C ARG A 146 9.50 -10.54 -19.17
N GLY A 147 9.70 -9.32 -18.69
CA GLY A 147 9.04 -8.11 -19.20
C GLY A 147 7.63 -7.90 -18.65
N GLU A 148 7.08 -8.85 -17.89
CA GLU A 148 5.79 -8.70 -17.23
C GLU A 148 5.87 -7.63 -16.13
N THR A 149 4.86 -6.78 -16.09
CA THR A 149 4.69 -5.78 -15.04
C THR A 149 3.67 -6.30 -14.03
N PHE A 150 4.09 -6.44 -12.78
CA PHE A 150 3.24 -6.96 -11.71
C PHE A 150 2.81 -5.87 -10.73
N LYS A 151 1.59 -6.01 -10.17
CA LYS A 151 1.06 -5.14 -9.11
C LYS A 151 0.86 -5.95 -7.84
N LEU A 152 1.64 -5.66 -6.81
CA LEU A 152 1.51 -6.26 -5.48
C LEU A 152 0.69 -5.33 -4.58
N LYS A 153 -0.52 -5.74 -4.22
CA LYS A 153 -1.44 -4.94 -3.40
C LYS A 153 -0.95 -4.82 -1.96
N ASP A 154 -1.00 -3.61 -1.41
CA ASP A 154 -0.66 -3.32 -0.03
C ASP A 154 -1.92 -3.03 0.79
N TYR A 155 -2.49 -4.09 1.36
CA TYR A 155 -3.73 -4.02 2.13
C TYR A 155 -3.60 -3.27 3.46
N ARG A 156 -2.37 -3.09 3.95
CA ARG A 156 -2.10 -2.45 5.24
C ARG A 156 -1.65 -1.01 5.09
N TYR A 157 -1.53 -0.51 3.86
CA TYR A 157 -0.91 0.78 3.59
C TYR A 157 0.48 0.87 4.25
N SER A 158 1.15 -0.29 4.31
CA SER A 158 2.42 -0.57 4.99
C SER A 158 3.65 -0.16 4.20
N GLY A 159 3.46 0.22 2.93
CA GLY A 159 4.30 1.15 2.22
C GLY A 159 4.24 2.45 2.98
N ASP A 160 5.05 2.48 4.04
CA ASP A 160 5.71 3.62 4.62
C ASP A 160 5.45 4.85 3.73
N TYR A 161 4.77 5.85 4.29
CA TYR A 161 4.90 7.27 3.91
C TYR A 161 3.73 8.05 3.27
N LEU A 162 2.53 7.49 3.05
CA LEU A 162 1.34 8.36 2.84
C LEU A 162 0.18 7.92 3.70
N TRP A 163 0.03 8.66 4.79
CA TRP A 163 -1.23 8.81 5.49
C TRP A 163 -1.89 10.01 4.84
N ILE A 164 -2.44 9.82 3.65
CA ILE A 164 -3.28 10.82 2.97
C ILE A 164 -4.58 10.13 2.62
N TYR A 165 -5.68 10.68 3.12
CA TYR A 165 -7.00 10.12 2.96
C TYR A 165 -7.81 10.91 1.93
N ILE A 166 -7.78 12.24 1.99
CA ILE A 166 -8.50 13.13 1.08
C ILE A 166 -7.53 14.15 0.48
N LEU A 167 -7.69 14.44 -0.81
CA LEU A 167 -7.03 15.53 -1.52
C LEU A 167 -8.06 16.44 -2.20
N ASN A 168 -7.87 17.74 -2.04
CA ASN A 168 -8.70 18.80 -2.58
C ASN A 168 -7.83 19.77 -3.38
N PHE A 169 -8.14 19.96 -4.65
CA PHE A 169 -7.43 20.94 -5.49
C PHE A 169 -8.10 22.30 -5.40
N ASP A 170 -7.62 23.13 -4.46
CA ASP A 170 -8.21 24.44 -4.13
C ASP A 170 -7.93 25.50 -5.20
N SER A 171 -6.77 25.42 -5.84
CA SER A 171 -6.33 26.37 -6.89
C SER A 171 -5.27 25.74 -7.80
N PRO A 172 -4.84 26.42 -8.89
CA PRO A 172 -3.78 25.93 -9.79
C PRO A 172 -2.48 25.52 -9.11
N LYS A 173 -2.22 25.95 -7.88
CA LYS A 173 -0.98 25.67 -7.14
C LYS A 173 -1.19 25.17 -5.72
N LYS A 174 -2.44 25.13 -5.22
CA LYS A 174 -2.74 24.78 -3.83
C LYS A 174 -3.57 23.52 -3.75
N ILE A 175 -3.18 22.63 -2.84
CA ILE A 175 -3.88 21.41 -2.47
C ILE A 175 -4.13 21.45 -0.97
N SER A 176 -5.29 20.99 -0.53
CA SER A 176 -5.59 20.72 0.87
C SER A 176 -6.18 19.32 1.03
N GLY A 177 -6.48 18.91 2.26
CA GLY A 177 -7.19 17.67 2.53
C GLY A 177 -6.90 17.14 3.91
N ASP A 178 -7.07 15.82 4.07
CA ASP A 178 -6.91 15.14 5.35
C ASP A 178 -5.89 14.01 5.23
N ALA A 179 -4.99 13.94 6.21
CA ALA A 179 -4.00 12.87 6.30
C ALA A 179 -4.62 11.54 6.82
N LEU A 180 -5.61 11.63 7.70
CA LEU A 180 -6.21 10.47 8.38
C LEU A 180 -7.75 10.56 8.39
N LEU A 181 -8.40 9.43 8.68
CA LEU A 181 -9.85 9.34 8.80
C LEU A 181 -10.34 10.09 10.05
N GLY A 182 -11.07 11.20 9.85
CA GLY A 182 -12.01 11.72 10.84
C GLY A 182 -11.49 12.70 11.90
N ASP A 183 -10.29 13.29 11.75
CA ASP A 183 -9.78 14.29 12.72
C ASP A 183 -9.36 15.61 12.07
N MET A 184 -9.90 16.73 12.58
CA MET A 184 -9.59 18.10 12.17
C MET A 184 -8.14 18.53 12.46
N ALA A 185 -7.42 17.81 13.33
CA ALA A 185 -6.00 18.05 13.63
C ALA A 185 -5.06 17.60 12.50
N ASN A 186 -5.53 16.73 11.60
CA ASN A 186 -4.73 16.11 10.54
C ASN A 186 -4.87 16.80 9.18
N LYS A 187 -5.00 18.13 9.18
CA LYS A 187 -5.10 18.93 7.95
C LYS A 187 -3.80 18.86 7.15
N LEU A 188 -3.94 18.52 5.88
CA LEU A 188 -2.89 18.57 4.87
C LEU A 188 -2.95 19.94 4.15
N ASP A 189 -1.79 20.56 3.95
CA ASP A 189 -1.64 21.74 3.09
C ASP A 189 -0.46 21.52 2.16
N GLY A 190 -0.68 21.54 0.86
CA GLY A 190 0.30 21.19 -0.15
C GLY A 190 0.35 22.21 -1.28
N ILE A 191 1.50 22.27 -1.94
CA ILE A 191 1.65 22.97 -3.20
C ILE A 191 1.93 21.97 -4.32
N TRP A 192 1.40 22.24 -5.50
CA TRP A 192 1.65 21.38 -6.65
C TRP A 192 2.01 22.20 -7.87
N SER A 193 2.78 21.58 -8.76
CA SER A 193 3.24 22.22 -9.98
C SER A 193 2.95 21.30 -11.17
N ILE A 194 2.06 21.78 -12.04
CA ILE A 194 1.69 21.09 -13.28
C ILE A 194 2.91 20.95 -14.22
N ASN A 195 3.86 21.89 -14.14
CA ASN A 195 4.96 22.01 -15.09
C ASN A 195 6.14 21.05 -14.83
N SER A 196 6.27 20.53 -13.61
CA SER A 196 7.35 19.60 -13.25
C SER A 196 6.92 18.13 -13.27
N GLY A 197 5.62 17.83 -13.42
CA GLY A 197 5.08 16.50 -13.19
C GLY A 197 5.22 16.02 -11.73
N ARG A 198 5.45 16.97 -10.81
CA ARG A 198 5.65 16.72 -9.39
C ARG A 198 4.63 17.45 -8.50
N MET A 199 4.26 16.80 -7.42
CA MET A 199 3.37 17.32 -6.39
C MET A 199 4.12 17.32 -5.05
N SER A 200 4.16 18.46 -4.35
CA SER A 200 4.88 18.62 -3.09
C SER A 200 3.88 18.81 -1.94
N LEU A 201 3.65 17.74 -1.18
CA LEU A 201 2.65 17.73 -0.12
C LEU A 201 3.34 17.92 1.23
N LYS A 202 2.80 18.83 2.04
CA LYS A 202 3.19 19.03 3.44
C LYS A 202 2.04 18.60 4.34
N TYR A 203 2.30 17.71 5.28
CA TYR A 203 1.28 17.24 6.21
C TYR A 203 1.87 16.98 7.59
N ASN A 204 1.01 17.12 8.60
CA ASN A 204 1.36 16.78 9.97
C ASN A 204 1.05 15.30 10.24
N MET A 205 1.84 14.64 11.08
CA MET A 205 1.48 13.32 11.60
C MET A 205 0.99 13.47 13.03
N GLU A 206 -0.08 12.75 13.37
CA GLU A 206 -0.77 12.79 14.68
C GLU A 206 0.15 12.59 15.90
N LEU A 207 1.37 12.06 15.70
CA LEU A 207 2.32 11.70 16.76
C LEU A 207 3.65 12.48 16.70
N SER A 208 3.77 13.53 15.88
CA SER A 208 4.97 14.38 15.84
C SER A 208 4.62 15.85 15.61
N ASP A 209 5.28 16.76 16.31
CA ASP A 209 5.24 18.20 15.97
C ASP A 209 5.94 18.53 14.64
N ASP A 210 6.59 17.52 14.04
CA ASP A 210 7.27 17.63 12.75
C ASP A 210 6.29 17.49 11.58
N PHE A 211 6.39 18.43 10.64
CA PHE A 211 5.75 18.29 9.35
C PHE A 211 6.60 17.42 8.42
N ILE A 212 5.96 16.54 7.66
CA ILE A 212 6.61 15.83 6.58
C ILE A 212 6.35 16.57 5.27
N MET A 213 7.42 16.87 4.54
CA MET A 213 7.34 17.31 3.15
C MET A 213 7.69 16.14 2.24
N ARG A 214 6.83 15.82 1.28
CA ARG A 214 7.09 14.77 0.29
C ARG A 214 6.79 15.26 -1.12
N GLU A 215 7.67 14.88 -2.03
CA GLU A 215 7.43 15.04 -3.45
C GLU A 215 6.91 13.72 -4.04
N PHE A 216 5.93 13.81 -4.92
CA PHE A 216 5.38 12.69 -5.67
C PHE A 216 5.43 12.98 -7.16
N ASN A 217 5.74 11.95 -7.94
CA ASN A 217 5.32 11.94 -9.34
C ASN A 217 3.82 11.69 -9.37
N TYR A 218 3.13 12.22 -10.38
CA TYR A 218 1.70 11.98 -10.53
C TYR A 218 1.30 11.61 -11.95
N ILE A 219 0.22 10.85 -12.06
CA ILE A 219 -0.54 10.64 -13.30
C ILE A 219 -1.98 10.99 -12.98
N ILE A 220 -2.61 11.78 -13.85
CA ILE A 220 -4.02 12.13 -13.73
C ILE A 220 -4.75 11.58 -14.95
N ASP A 221 -5.77 10.78 -14.70
CA ASP A 221 -6.82 10.44 -15.64
C ASP A 221 -8.17 10.92 -15.07
N LYS A 222 -9.21 11.04 -15.91
CA LYS A 222 -10.51 11.65 -15.59
C LYS A 222 -11.20 11.14 -14.32
N LYS A 223 -10.85 9.93 -13.86
CA LYS A 223 -11.43 9.30 -12.66
C LYS A 223 -10.41 8.87 -11.62
N GLU A 224 -9.12 8.94 -11.94
CA GLU A 224 -8.06 8.38 -11.10
C GLU A 224 -6.84 9.30 -11.08
N LEU A 225 -6.39 9.63 -9.87
CA LEU A 225 -5.12 10.29 -9.60
C LEU A 225 -4.19 9.25 -9.00
N LEU A 226 -3.03 9.06 -9.62
CA LEU A 226 -1.96 8.20 -9.13
C LEU A 226 -0.85 9.08 -8.57
N LEU A 227 -0.48 8.90 -7.31
CA LEU A 227 0.74 9.44 -6.73
C LEU A 227 1.76 8.32 -6.56
N PHE A 228 2.99 8.52 -7.04
CA PHE A 228 3.97 7.44 -7.01
C PHE A 228 5.41 7.93 -6.94
N ASN A 229 6.26 7.09 -6.35
CA ASN A 229 7.70 7.30 -6.29
C ASN A 229 8.45 5.98 -6.47
N PRO A 230 9.66 6.03 -7.06
CA PRO A 230 10.57 4.90 -6.98
C PRO A 230 10.92 4.66 -5.51
N ILE A 231 11.08 3.40 -5.15
CA ILE A 231 11.54 3.01 -3.82
C ILE A 231 12.76 2.11 -3.94
N ALA A 232 13.66 2.20 -2.95
CA ALA A 232 14.75 1.25 -2.84
C ALA A 232 14.19 -0.10 -2.41
N TYR A 233 14.79 -1.18 -2.92
CA TYR A 233 14.46 -2.51 -2.45
C TYR A 233 14.89 -2.67 -0.98
N SER A 234 14.08 -3.42 -0.22
CA SER A 234 14.36 -3.80 1.15
C SER A 234 13.62 -5.11 1.45
N LYS A 235 14.38 -6.08 1.94
CA LYS A 235 13.88 -7.41 2.34
C LYS A 235 12.88 -7.38 3.50
N TYR A 236 12.70 -6.23 4.15
CA TYR A 236 11.84 -6.08 5.32
C TYR A 236 10.43 -5.55 4.99
N HIS A 237 10.09 -5.40 3.69
CA HIS A 237 8.75 -5.04 3.24
C HIS A 237 8.00 -6.21 2.62
N ILE A 238 6.75 -5.97 2.21
CA ILE A 238 5.88 -7.00 1.64
C ILE A 238 6.37 -7.59 0.31
N TYR A 239 7.22 -6.86 -0.41
CA TYR A 239 7.87 -7.34 -1.63
C TYR A 239 9.21 -8.03 -1.35
N GLY A 240 9.61 -8.17 -0.08
CA GLY A 240 10.93 -8.66 0.32
C GLY A 240 11.19 -10.14 0.04
N SER A 241 10.16 -10.91 -0.30
CA SER A 241 10.30 -12.30 -0.78
C SER A 241 10.60 -12.40 -2.28
N ILE A 242 10.51 -11.29 -3.01
CA ILE A 242 10.83 -11.23 -4.44
C ILE A 242 12.32 -11.00 -4.60
N PRO A 243 13.09 -11.86 -5.29
CA PRO A 243 14.53 -11.64 -5.45
C PRO A 243 14.82 -10.33 -6.18
N GLU A 244 15.57 -9.44 -5.54
CA GLU A 244 15.85 -8.08 -6.02
C GLU A 244 16.47 -8.10 -7.42
N GLU A 245 17.40 -9.03 -7.66
CA GLU A 245 18.11 -9.19 -8.92
C GLU A 245 17.21 -9.64 -10.08
N ASN A 246 15.96 -10.04 -9.79
CA ASN A 246 14.99 -10.47 -10.80
C ASN A 246 14.02 -9.37 -11.22
N ILE A 247 14.04 -8.21 -10.57
CA ILE A 247 13.07 -7.14 -10.81
C ILE A 247 13.74 -5.79 -11.09
N THR A 248 13.00 -4.90 -11.72
CA THR A 248 13.40 -3.51 -11.92
C THR A 248 12.19 -2.58 -11.84
N GLY A 249 12.46 -1.28 -11.70
CA GLY A 249 11.44 -0.26 -11.63
C GLY A 249 10.45 -0.52 -10.51
N LEU A 250 10.95 -0.69 -9.28
CA LEU A 250 10.13 -0.83 -8.10
C LEU A 250 9.58 0.55 -7.69
N TYR A 251 8.28 0.71 -7.78
CA TYR A 251 7.56 1.93 -7.44
C TYR A 251 6.46 1.63 -6.43
N TYR A 252 6.17 2.58 -5.55
CA TYR A 252 4.99 2.56 -4.71
C TYR A 252 3.95 3.54 -5.24
N TYR A 253 2.71 3.09 -5.39
CA TYR A 253 1.57 3.85 -5.91
C TYR A 253 0.50 4.01 -4.84
N ASN A 254 -0.02 5.22 -4.72
CA ASN A 254 -1.27 5.54 -4.05
C ASN A 254 -2.26 6.00 -5.11
N THR A 255 -3.45 5.41 -5.10
CA THR A 255 -4.53 5.80 -6.01
C THR A 255 -5.54 6.66 -5.27
N PHE A 256 -6.10 7.64 -5.97
CA PHE A 256 -7.16 8.48 -5.48
C PHE A 256 -8.26 8.56 -6.53
N CYS A 257 -9.50 8.42 -6.09
CA CYS A 257 -10.68 8.38 -6.93
C CYS A 257 -11.66 9.47 -6.52
N ARG A 258 -12.43 9.97 -7.48
CA ARG A 258 -13.58 10.84 -7.17
C ARG A 258 -14.75 9.98 -6.71
N ASP A 259 -15.34 10.30 -5.56
CA ASP A 259 -16.60 9.66 -5.18
C ASP A 259 -17.73 10.24 -6.04
N LEU A 260 -18.24 9.44 -6.99
CA LEU A 260 -19.38 9.83 -7.82
C LEU A 260 -20.72 9.76 -7.06
N ARG A 261 -20.72 9.36 -5.78
CA ARG A 261 -21.94 9.30 -4.95
C ARG A 261 -22.31 10.62 -4.30
N VAL A 262 -21.43 11.63 -4.36
CA VAL A 262 -21.68 12.99 -3.85
C VAL A 262 -21.79 13.94 -5.05
N GLY A 263 -22.88 13.79 -5.81
CA GLY A 263 -23.08 14.56 -7.04
C GLY A 263 -24.27 14.11 -7.84
N ASN A 264 -25.46 14.17 -7.23
CA ASN A 264 -26.76 14.44 -7.86
C ASN A 264 -27.75 14.85 -6.76
#